data_AF-A0A8T7ENU9-F1
#
_entry.id   AF-A0A8T7ENU9-F1
#
_cell.length_a   1.000
_cell.length_b   1.000
_cell.length_c   1.000
_cell.angle_alpha   90.00
_cell.angle_beta   90.00
_cell.angle_gamma   90.00
#
_symmetry.space_group_name_H-M   'P 1'
#
loop_
_entity.id
_entity.type
_entity.pdbx_description
1 polymer ?
#
loop_
_entity_poly.entity_id
_entity_poly.type
_entity_poly.pdbx_seq_one_letter_code
_entity_poly.pdbx_strand_id
1 'polypeptide(L)'
;MVAWGFWRWAEPVGYFGVPWVNFAGWFIVAALVTAIVRPLPVAAPPLLVIYAVVWIFQAIGMAAFWGLGGPALFGFAAMGLLLALGIRGGGRL
;
A
#
# COMPACT_ATOMS: atom_id res chain seq x y z
N MET A 1 8.93 -0.26 12.00
CA MET A 1 9.47 1.10 12.18
C MET A 1 8.79 1.88 13.29
N VAL A 2 7.45 2.01 13.29
CA VAL A 2 6.71 2.61 14.43
C VAL A 2 6.83 1.78 15.71
N ALA A 3 6.57 0.47 15.66
CA ALA A 3 6.75 -0.44 16.80
C ALA A 3 8.20 -0.53 17.33
N TRP A 4 9.17 -0.15 16.50
CA TRP A 4 10.60 -0.15 16.83
C TRP A 4 11.05 1.21 17.38
N GLY A 5 10.15 2.17 17.52
CA GLY A 5 10.42 3.50 18.07
C GLY A 5 11.16 4.46 17.12
N PHE A 6 11.52 4.03 15.91
CA PHE A 6 12.19 4.89 14.94
C PHE A 6 11.27 5.95 14.34
N TRP A 7 9.97 5.68 14.28
CA TRP A 7 8.99 6.55 13.65
C TRP A 7 8.02 7.03 14.73
N ARG A 8 8.44 8.11 15.40
CA ARG A 8 7.70 8.82 16.44
C ARG A 8 7.54 10.26 16.00
N TRP A 9 6.35 10.80 16.18
CA TRP A 9 6.05 12.20 15.93
C TRP A 9 5.77 12.88 17.27
N ALA A 10 6.24 14.12 17.41
CA ALA A 10 5.96 14.92 18.59
C ALA A 10 4.45 15.11 18.79
N GLU A 11 3.73 15.29 17.68
CA GLU A 11 2.27 15.41 17.66
C GLU A 11 1.69 14.26 16.81
N PRO A 12 1.26 13.15 17.45
CA PRO A 12 0.66 12.03 16.75
C PRO A 12 -0.76 12.40 16.29
N VAL A 13 -0.88 12.84 15.04
CA VAL A 13 -2.15 13.20 14.40
C VAL A 13 -2.37 12.35 13.14
N GLY A 14 -3.62 12.22 12.68
CA GLY A 14 -3.95 11.55 11.42
C GLY A 14 -4.09 10.04 11.49
N TYR A 15 -3.65 9.33 10.44
CA TYR A 15 -3.90 7.90 10.28
C TYR A 15 -3.06 7.08 11.25
N PHE A 16 -3.71 6.56 12.31
CA PHE A 16 -3.07 5.80 13.39
C PHE A 16 -1.83 6.51 13.98
N GLY A 17 -1.91 7.83 14.13
CA GLY A 17 -0.83 8.66 14.70
C GLY A 17 0.26 9.07 13.71
N VAL A 18 0.13 8.71 12.43
CA VAL A 18 1.02 9.18 11.36
C VAL A 18 0.42 10.45 10.73
N PRO A 19 1.15 11.59 10.74
CA PRO A 19 0.67 12.84 10.17
C PRO A 19 0.28 12.72 8.70
N TRP A 20 -0.83 13.34 8.32
CA TRP A 20 -1.35 13.34 6.94
C TRP A 20 -0.34 13.85 5.90
N VAL A 21 0.49 14.81 6.30
CA VAL A 21 1.54 15.39 5.43
C VAL A 21 2.56 14.34 4.98
N ASN A 22 2.79 13.26 5.76
CA ASN A 22 3.68 12.18 5.34
C ASN A 22 3.08 11.42 4.16
N PHE A 23 1.79 11.10 4.21
CA PHE A 23 1.12 10.40 3.10
C PHE A 23 1.09 11.26 1.84
N ALA A 24 0.84 12.57 1.97
CA ALA A 24 0.92 13.50 0.86
C ALA A 24 2.35 13.56 0.27
N GLY A 25 3.37 13.66 1.14
CA GLY A 25 4.76 13.65 0.72
C GLY A 25 5.16 12.37 -0.01
N TRP A 26 4.83 11.20 0.54
CA TRP A 26 5.10 9.91 -0.10
C TRP A 26 4.39 9.78 -1.44
N PHE A 27 3.14 10.21 -1.53
CA PHE A 27 2.38 10.18 -2.77
C PHE A 27 3.01 11.08 -3.83
N ILE A 28 3.32 12.33 -3.49
CA ILE A 28 3.93 13.30 -4.42
C ILE A 28 5.29 12.79 -4.90
N VAL A 29 6.15 12.33 -3.99
CA VAL A 29 7.47 11.81 -4.35
C VAL A 29 7.35 10.58 -5.25
N ALA A 30 6.48 9.62 -4.92
CA ALA A 30 6.27 8.43 -5.75
C ALA A 30 5.74 8.81 -7.16
N ALA A 31 4.79 9.74 -7.24
CA ALA A 31 4.26 10.24 -8.50
C ALA A 31 5.34 10.93 -9.35
N LEU A 32 6.15 11.80 -8.74
CA LEU A 32 7.25 12.49 -9.43
C LEU A 32 8.30 11.49 -9.95
N VAL A 33 8.74 10.56 -9.10
CA VAL A 33 9.69 9.52 -9.51
C VAL A 33 9.12 8.70 -10.67
N THR A 34 7.85 8.33 -10.62
CA THR A 34 7.19 7.58 -11.71
C THR A 34 7.14 8.39 -13.00
N ALA A 35 6.79 9.69 -12.93
CA ALA A 35 6.70 10.58 -14.08
C ALA A 35 8.07 10.85 -14.74
N ILE A 36 9.14 10.91 -13.93
CA ILE A 36 10.51 11.11 -14.39
C ILE A 36 11.08 9.82 -14.99
N VAL A 37 10.96 8.69 -14.27
CA VAL A 37 11.56 7.41 -14.67
C VAL A 37 10.82 6.77 -15.85
N ARG A 38 9.49 6.95 -15.93
CA ARG A 38 8.63 6.40 -17.01
C ARG A 38 8.87 4.90 -17.23
N PRO A 39 8.57 4.05 -16.23
CA PRO A 39 8.85 2.62 -16.32
C PRO A 39 8.16 1.99 -17.54
N LEU A 40 8.86 1.04 -18.17
CA LEU A 40 8.33 0.29 -19.31
C LEU A 40 7.12 -0.56 -18.90
N PRO A 41 6.19 -0.83 -19.83
CA PRO A 41 5.13 -1.79 -19.61
C PRO A 41 5.70 -3.15 -19.21
N VAL A 42 5.14 -3.74 -18.16
CA VAL A 42 5.55 -5.05 -17.63
C VAL A 42 4.42 -6.06 -17.83
N ALA A 43 4.77 -7.34 -17.83
CA ALA A 43 3.79 -8.42 -17.91
C ALA A 43 2.86 -8.37 -16.69
N ALA A 44 1.64 -7.88 -16.89
CA ALA A 44 0.68 -7.66 -15.82
C ALA A 44 0.25 -8.94 -15.07
N PRO A 45 -0.03 -10.09 -15.72
CA PRO A 45 -0.63 -11.23 -15.01
C PRO A 45 0.25 -11.82 -13.89
N PRO A 46 1.55 -12.11 -14.08
CA PRO A 46 2.40 -12.61 -12.99
C PRO A 46 2.50 -11.63 -11.82
N LEU A 47 2.52 -10.33 -12.11
CA LEU A 47 2.58 -9.29 -11.08
C LEU A 47 1.28 -9.16 -10.30
N LEU A 48 0.12 -9.36 -10.94
CA LEU A 48 -1.17 -9.43 -10.24
C LEU A 48 -1.25 -10.63 -9.29
N VAL A 49 -0.64 -11.77 -9.65
CA VAL A 49 -0.55 -12.92 -8.74
C VAL A 49 0.30 -12.59 -7.52
N ILE A 50 1.50 -12.04 -7.72
CA ILE A 50 2.37 -11.61 -6.62
C ILE A 50 1.64 -10.59 -5.74
N TYR A 51 0.97 -9.61 -6.34
CA TYR A 51 0.20 -8.61 -5.63
C TYR A 51 -0.92 -9.23 -4.78
N ALA A 52 -1.68 -10.19 -5.34
CA ALA A 52 -2.75 -10.89 -4.62
C ALA A 52 -2.22 -11.70 -3.43
N VAL A 53 -1.08 -12.38 -3.60
CA VAL A 53 -0.41 -13.13 -2.53
C VAL A 53 0.03 -12.19 -1.41
N VAL A 54 0.67 -11.07 -1.75
CA VAL A 54 1.10 -10.05 -0.77
C VAL A 54 -0.11 -9.44 -0.07
N TRP A 55 -1.17 -9.12 -0.80
CA TRP A 55 -2.42 -8.57 -0.26
C TRP A 55 -3.02 -9.46 0.83
N ILE A 56 -3.16 -10.77 0.55
CA ILE A 56 -3.72 -11.74 1.49
C ILE A 56 -2.81 -11.88 2.72
N PHE A 57 -1.52 -12.13 2.51
CA PHE A 57 -0.59 -12.34 3.63
C PHE A 57 -0.41 -11.08 4.48
N GLN A 58 -0.45 -9.90 3.88
CA GLN A 58 -0.33 -8.65 4.64
C GLN A 58 -1.58 -8.42 5.51
N ALA A 59 -2.78 -8.69 5.00
CA ALA A 59 -4.01 -8.60 5.78
C ALA A 59 -4.02 -9.60 6.95
N ILE A 60 -3.67 -10.86 6.71
CA ILE A 60 -3.55 -11.90 7.75
C ILE A 60 -2.48 -11.51 8.77
N GLY A 61 -1.30 -11.11 8.30
CA GLY A 61 -0.20 -10.64 9.13
C GLY A 61 -0.66 -9.56 10.09
N MET A 62 -1.20 -8.46 9.55
CA MET A 62 -1.64 -7.32 10.35
C MET A 62 -2.74 -7.68 11.34
N ALA A 63 -3.76 -8.45 10.92
CA ALA A 63 -4.89 -8.80 11.76
C ALA A 63 -4.56 -9.86 12.83
N ALA A 64 -3.91 -10.95 12.44
CA ALA A 64 -3.74 -12.13 13.29
C ALA A 64 -2.43 -12.14 14.09
N PHE A 65 -1.36 -11.55 13.56
CA PHE A 65 -0.03 -11.62 14.21
C PHE A 65 0.37 -10.32 14.91
N TRP A 66 0.03 -9.16 14.33
CA TRP A 66 0.45 -7.86 14.87
C TRP A 66 -0.65 -7.10 15.63
N GLY A 67 -1.89 -7.60 15.68
CA GLY A 67 -3.00 -6.95 16.38
C GLY A 67 -3.40 -5.60 15.79
N LEU A 68 -3.02 -5.33 14.53
CA LEU A 68 -3.26 -4.08 13.82
C LEU A 68 -4.53 -4.22 12.96
N GLY A 69 -5.68 -4.43 13.61
CA GLY A 69 -6.95 -4.67 12.92
C GLY A 69 -7.40 -3.50 12.04
N GLY A 70 -7.17 -2.26 12.49
CA GLY A 70 -7.46 -1.06 11.70
C GLY A 70 -6.65 -1.00 10.40
N PRO A 71 -5.30 -1.01 10.47
CA PRO A 71 -4.46 -1.10 9.28
C PRO A 71 -4.77 -2.31 8.38
N ALA A 72 -5.09 -3.47 8.96
CA ALA A 72 -5.50 -4.65 8.21
C ALA A 72 -6.75 -4.38 7.35
N LEU A 73 -7.79 -3.77 7.93
CA LEU A 73 -9.04 -3.48 7.24
C LEU A 73 -8.85 -2.49 6.08
N PHE A 74 -8.25 -1.33 6.36
CA PHE A 74 -8.05 -0.29 5.35
C PHE A 74 -7.08 -0.76 4.25
N GLY A 75 -6.00 -1.45 4.62
CA GLY A 75 -5.06 -2.04 3.68
C GLY A 75 -5.73 -3.10 2.79
N PHE A 76 -6.52 -4.00 3.39
CA PHE A 76 -7.26 -5.02 2.65
C PHE A 76 -8.23 -4.41 1.64
N ALA A 77 -9.00 -3.40 2.03
CA ALA A 77 -9.95 -2.73 1.16
C ALA A 77 -9.26 -1.98 0.00
N ALA A 78 -8.24 -1.17 0.31
CA ALA A 78 -7.53 -0.37 -0.69
C ALA A 78 -6.79 -1.25 -1.70
N MET A 79 -6.04 -2.25 -1.23
CA MET A 79 -5.30 -3.17 -2.12
C MET A 79 -6.25 -4.06 -2.92
N GLY A 80 -7.33 -4.55 -2.31
CA GLY A 80 -8.33 -5.36 -3.00
C GLY A 80 -9.00 -4.60 -4.15
N LEU A 81 -9.30 -3.31 -3.95
CA LEU A 81 -9.81 -2.44 -5.02
C LEU A 81 -8.80 -2.31 -6.17
N LEU A 82 -7.53 -2.04 -5.87
CA LEU A 82 -6.48 -1.91 -6.89
C LEU A 82 -6.27 -3.22 -7.66
N LEU A 83 -6.30 -4.37 -6.99
CA LEU A 83 -6.24 -5.68 -7.62
C LEU A 83 -7.42 -5.90 -8.57
N ALA A 84 -8.64 -5.58 -8.12
CA ALA A 84 -9.85 -5.71 -8.94
C ALA A 84 -9.79 -4.80 -10.18
N LEU A 85 -9.30 -3.56 -10.03
CA LEU A 85 -9.09 -2.64 -11.16
C LEU A 85 -8.00 -3.15 -12.11
N GLY A 86 -6.90 -3.70 -11.58
CA GLY A 86 -5.82 -4.28 -12.37
C GLY A 86 -6.27 -5.48 -13.20
N ILE A 87 -7.06 -6.39 -12.61
CA ILE A 87 -7.65 -7.54 -13.32
C ILE A 87 -8.60 -7.07 -14.44
N ARG A 88 -9.44 -6.07 -14.17
CA ARG A 88 -10.35 -5.49 -15.17
C ARG A 88 -9.62 -4.77 -16.30
N GLY A 89 -8.52 -4.08 -16.00
CA GLY A 89 -7.69 -3.37 -16.98
C GLY A 89 -6.80 -4.29 -17.82
N GLY A 90 -6.36 -5.42 -17.24
CA GLY A 90 -5.46 -6.38 -17.88
C GLY A 90 -6.05 -7.18 -19.04
N GLY A 91 -7.36 -7.09 -19.30
CA GLY A 91 -8.02 -7.68 -20.48
C GLY A 91 -7.94 -6.81 -21.75
N ARG A 92 -7.17 -5.72 -21.74
CA ARG A 92 -7.06 -4.73 -22.83
C ARG A 92 -5.63 -4.45 -23.32
N LEU A 93 -4.66 -5.27 -22.91
CA LEU A 93 -3.27 -5.26 -23.40
C LEU A 93 -3.02 -6.56 -24.18
#